data_AF-A0AAD9B5R3-F1
#
_entry.id   AF-A0AAD9B5R3-F1
#
_cell.length_a   1.000
_cell.length_b   1.000
_cell.length_c   1.000
_cell.angle_alpha   90.00
_cell.angle_beta   90.00
_cell.angle_gamma   90.00
#
_symmetry.space_group_name_H-M   'P 1'
#
loop_
_entity.id
_entity.type
_entity.pdbx_description
1 polymer ?
#
loop_
_entity_poly.entity_id
_entity_poly.type
_entity_poly.pdbx_seq_one_letter_code
_entity_poly.pdbx_strand_id
1 'polypeptide(L)'
;MEPQPASDTNLIPFITTFSHHLSTFNRSIRQHFRSMQSTVPSLIPFNTIMAYRRNKNLKDILVHTALNKTVAIPSNLDSYFTHLKFLAGTVPGQGAPIWQSFTLLSTNLVYAITCKHCKKIYVGETGATLRQRLYQHLYQIKKNNNNKLLYTHFIQHTISNLLISGLESNPSWSFGQRRATERRWIWRLSSKSPTGFNDA
;
A
#
# COMPACT_ATOMS: atom_id res chain seq x y z
N MET A 1 20.87 -29.28 -2.80
CA MET A 1 20.69 -29.86 -4.14
C MET A 1 19.44 -29.24 -4.73
N GLU A 2 19.63 -28.27 -5.61
CA GLU A 2 18.56 -27.64 -6.37
C GLU A 2 18.23 -28.58 -7.54
N PRO A 3 16.94 -28.91 -7.81
CA PRO A 3 16.63 -29.79 -8.92
C PRO A 3 16.90 -29.06 -10.23
N GLN A 4 17.83 -29.59 -11.03
CA GLN A 4 18.04 -29.13 -12.40
C GLN A 4 16.75 -29.35 -13.22
N PRO A 5 16.36 -28.41 -14.10
CA PRO A 5 15.26 -28.66 -15.02
C PRO A 5 15.71 -29.71 -16.03
N ALA A 6 15.07 -30.88 -15.99
CA ALA A 6 15.16 -31.85 -17.06
C ALA A 6 14.66 -31.21 -18.36
N SER A 7 15.48 -31.28 -19.40
CA SER A 7 15.17 -30.79 -20.74
C SER A 7 14.14 -31.68 -21.43
N ASP A 8 12.86 -31.54 -21.06
CA ASP A 8 11.73 -32.04 -21.85
C ASP A 8 11.14 -30.86 -22.63
N THR A 9 11.74 -30.53 -23.78
CA THR A 9 11.40 -29.36 -24.60
C THR A 9 9.98 -29.39 -25.19
N ASN A 10 9.27 -30.52 -25.04
CA ASN A 10 7.98 -30.78 -25.66
C ASN A 10 6.85 -31.01 -24.64
N LEU A 11 7.06 -30.73 -23.34
CA LEU A 11 6.01 -30.89 -22.32
C LEU A 11 5.49 -29.53 -21.83
N ILE A 12 4.17 -29.35 -21.89
CA ILE A 12 3.46 -28.19 -21.34
C ILE A 12 2.80 -28.59 -20.02
N PRO A 13 3.32 -28.16 -18.87
CA PRO A 13 2.73 -28.46 -17.57
C PRO A 13 1.54 -27.55 -17.26
N PHE A 14 0.40 -28.16 -16.95
CA PHE A 14 -0.74 -27.48 -16.34
C PHE A 14 -0.69 -27.69 -14.83
N ILE A 15 -0.29 -26.64 -14.11
CA ILE A 15 -0.10 -26.70 -12.66
C ILE A 15 -1.38 -26.24 -11.97
N THR A 16 -2.00 -27.14 -11.19
CA THR A 16 -3.18 -26.84 -10.37
C THR A 16 -2.92 -27.15 -8.90
N THR A 17 -3.78 -26.71 -7.99
CA THR A 17 -3.69 -27.17 -6.58
C THR A 17 -4.40 -28.51 -6.46
N PHE A 18 -3.82 -29.48 -5.74
CA PHE A 18 -4.46 -30.79 -5.58
C PHE A 18 -5.87 -30.67 -4.95
N SER A 19 -6.87 -31.25 -5.62
CA SER A 19 -8.27 -31.37 -5.15
C SER A 19 -8.92 -32.62 -5.76
N HIS A 20 -9.72 -33.33 -4.95
CA HIS A 20 -10.42 -34.56 -5.36
C HIS A 20 -11.41 -34.35 -6.51
N HIS A 21 -11.93 -33.12 -6.69
CA HIS A 21 -12.89 -32.78 -7.74
C HIS A 21 -12.24 -32.44 -9.10
N LEU A 22 -10.90 -32.39 -9.19
CA LEU A 22 -10.19 -31.97 -10.41
C LEU A 22 -9.92 -33.12 -11.41
N SER A 23 -10.33 -34.35 -11.08
CA SER A 23 -10.15 -35.51 -11.97
C SER A 23 -10.90 -35.36 -13.30
N THR A 24 -12.11 -34.79 -13.27
CA THR A 24 -12.92 -34.49 -14.45
C THR A 24 -12.36 -33.31 -15.24
N PHE A 25 -11.89 -32.27 -14.55
CA PHE A 25 -11.26 -31.09 -15.15
C PHE A 25 -10.02 -31.45 -15.97
N ASN A 26 -9.15 -32.31 -15.42
CA ASN A 26 -7.94 -32.76 -16.11
C ASN A 26 -8.24 -33.58 -17.36
N ARG A 27 -9.30 -34.39 -17.32
CA ARG A 27 -9.77 -35.13 -18.51
C ARG A 27 -10.24 -34.16 -19.59
N SER A 28 -11.00 -33.13 -19.21
CA SER A 28 -11.49 -32.11 -20.13
C SER A 28 -10.34 -31.32 -20.78
N ILE A 29 -9.32 -30.91 -20.01
CA ILE A 29 -8.16 -30.19 -20.56
C ILE A 29 -7.44 -31.03 -21.61
N ARG A 30 -7.20 -32.33 -21.34
CA ARG A 30 -6.53 -33.21 -22.30
C ARG A 30 -7.31 -33.36 -23.60
N GLN A 31 -8.64 -33.42 -23.52
CA GLN A 31 -9.50 -33.50 -24.70
C GLN A 31 -9.45 -32.21 -25.53
N HIS A 32 -9.58 -31.05 -24.89
CA HIS A 32 -9.51 -29.77 -25.58
C HIS A 32 -8.13 -29.50 -26.17
N PHE A 33 -7.05 -29.89 -25.49
CA PHE A 33 -5.71 -29.73 -26.03
C PHE A 33 -5.48 -30.53 -27.32
N ARG A 34 -5.97 -31.78 -27.37
CA ARG A 34 -5.95 -32.59 -28.60
C ARG A 34 -6.75 -31.93 -29.74
N SER A 35 -7.89 -31.33 -29.41
CA SER A 35 -8.69 -30.55 -30.37
C SER A 35 -7.93 -29.30 -30.85
N MET A 36 -7.18 -28.63 -29.98
CA MET A 36 -6.38 -27.47 -30.38
C MET A 36 -5.18 -27.83 -31.26
N GLN A 37 -4.58 -29.02 -31.08
CA GLN A 37 -3.48 -29.49 -31.91
C GLN A 37 -3.88 -29.66 -33.38
N SER A 38 -5.14 -29.96 -33.68
CA SER A 38 -5.63 -30.02 -35.07
C SER A 38 -5.82 -28.64 -35.69
N THR A 39 -6.06 -27.61 -34.87
CA THR A 39 -6.31 -26.24 -35.32
C THR A 39 -5.03 -25.41 -35.39
N VAL A 40 -4.03 -25.72 -34.55
CA VAL A 40 -2.80 -24.94 -34.39
C VAL A 40 -1.58 -25.84 -34.62
N PRO A 41 -0.95 -25.79 -35.81
CA PRO A 41 0.18 -26.66 -36.17
C PRO A 41 1.40 -26.55 -35.24
N SER A 42 1.61 -25.39 -34.61
CA SER A 42 2.71 -25.17 -33.67
C SER A 42 2.56 -25.94 -32.35
N LEU A 43 1.37 -26.46 -32.03
CA LEU A 43 1.09 -27.22 -30.80
C LEU A 43 1.23 -28.74 -30.96
N ILE A 44 1.40 -29.23 -32.19
CA ILE A 44 1.58 -30.65 -32.52
C ILE A 44 2.79 -31.29 -31.80
N PRO A 45 3.98 -30.65 -31.72
CA PRO A 45 5.12 -31.28 -31.07
C PRO A 45 5.00 -31.34 -29.55
N PHE A 46 4.03 -30.64 -28.94
CA PHE A 46 3.90 -30.51 -27.50
C PHE A 46 2.86 -31.46 -26.91
N ASN A 47 3.15 -32.02 -25.73
CA ASN A 47 2.23 -32.83 -24.93
C ASN A 47 1.93 -32.16 -23.59
N THR A 48 0.70 -32.32 -23.08
CA THR A 48 0.33 -31.73 -21.79
C THR A 48 0.54 -32.70 -20.64
N ILE A 49 1.15 -32.23 -19.55
CA ILE A 49 1.20 -32.96 -18.28
C ILE A 49 0.40 -32.20 -17.22
N MET A 50 -0.37 -32.94 -16.42
CA MET A 50 -1.11 -32.37 -15.29
C MET A 50 -0.21 -32.49 -14.05
N ALA A 51 0.20 -31.36 -13.51
CA ALA A 51 0.99 -31.30 -12.29
C ALA A 51 0.17 -30.67 -11.17
N TYR A 52 0.38 -31.14 -9.94
CA TYR A 52 -0.33 -30.62 -8.77
C TYR A 52 0.66 -29.95 -7.81
N ARG A 53 0.41 -28.69 -7.47
CA ARG A 53 1.04 -28.08 -6.29
C ARG A 53 0.40 -28.68 -5.04
N ARG A 54 1.22 -28.90 -4.02
CA ARG A 54 0.76 -29.22 -2.67
C ARG A 54 -0.09 -28.08 -2.10
N ASN A 55 -1.06 -28.41 -1.27
CA ASN A 55 -1.78 -27.42 -0.46
C ASN A 55 -0.81 -26.76 0.54
N LYS A 56 -1.06 -25.48 0.85
CA LYS A 56 -0.30 -24.79 1.91
C LYS A 56 -0.63 -25.44 3.25
N ASN A 57 0.37 -25.90 3.97
CA ASN A 57 0.20 -26.42 5.33
C ASN A 57 0.39 -25.30 6.36
N LEU A 58 0.11 -25.60 7.64
CA LEU A 58 0.28 -24.63 8.73
C LEU A 58 1.69 -24.05 8.78
N LYS A 59 2.73 -24.86 8.56
CA LYS A 59 4.12 -24.38 8.50
C LYS A 59 4.32 -23.34 7.38
N ASP A 60 3.78 -23.56 6.19
CA ASP A 60 3.89 -22.61 5.08
C ASP A 60 3.13 -21.30 5.35
N ILE A 61 2.06 -21.36 6.14
CA ILE A 61 1.29 -20.19 6.55
C ILE A 61 2.06 -19.41 7.63
N LEU A 62 2.55 -20.11 8.66
CA LEU A 62 3.14 -19.52 9.86
C LEU A 62 4.60 -19.07 9.69
N VAL A 63 5.38 -19.72 8.82
CA VAL A 63 6.79 -19.34 8.60
C VAL A 63 6.91 -18.05 7.78
N HIS A 64 5.88 -17.72 6.98
CA HIS A 64 5.80 -16.45 6.25
C HIS A 64 5.05 -15.34 6.99
N THR A 65 4.37 -15.62 8.10
CA THR A 65 3.99 -14.58 9.06
C THR A 65 5.25 -14.15 9.79
N ALA A 66 6.14 -13.45 9.09
CA ALA A 66 7.11 -12.62 9.74
C ALA A 66 6.30 -11.73 10.68
N LEU A 67 6.43 -11.95 11.99
CA LEU A 67 6.23 -10.88 12.96
C LEU A 67 7.03 -9.73 12.36
N ASN A 68 6.34 -8.71 11.85
CA ASN A 68 6.97 -7.62 11.12
C ASN A 68 8.23 -7.27 11.89
N LYS A 69 9.42 -7.44 11.26
CA LYS A 69 10.65 -6.88 11.81
C LYS A 69 10.26 -5.48 12.20
N THR A 70 10.23 -5.20 13.50
CA THR A 70 9.97 -3.86 13.99
C THR A 70 11.05 -3.04 13.32
N VAL A 71 10.68 -2.32 12.27
CA VAL A 71 11.61 -1.42 11.58
C VAL A 71 12.10 -0.54 12.70
N ALA A 72 13.40 -0.67 13.01
CA ALA A 72 14.01 0.03 14.12
C ALA A 72 13.53 1.47 14.04
N ILE A 73 12.80 1.85 15.08
CA ILE A 73 12.18 3.15 15.18
C ILE A 73 13.30 4.17 15.00
N PRO A 74 13.26 5.12 14.04
CA PRO A 74 14.15 6.27 14.15
C PRO A 74 13.89 6.83 15.54
N SER A 75 14.94 6.91 16.34
CA SER A 75 14.91 7.02 17.80
C SER A 75 14.10 8.20 18.35
N ASN A 76 13.59 9.08 17.48
CA ASN A 76 12.74 10.20 17.83
C ASN A 76 11.71 10.51 16.73
N LEU A 77 10.61 9.73 16.62
CA LEU A 77 9.47 10.13 15.76
C LEU A 77 8.80 11.42 16.25
N ASP A 78 8.94 11.71 17.55
CA ASP A 78 8.34 12.88 18.17
C ASP A 78 8.86 14.17 17.54
N SER A 79 10.10 14.17 17.01
CA SER A 79 10.68 15.29 16.24
C SER A 79 9.90 15.67 14.97
N TYR A 80 9.11 14.75 14.41
CA TYR A 80 8.24 14.99 13.27
C TYR A 80 6.81 15.34 13.68
N PHE A 81 6.43 15.08 14.92
CA PHE A 81 5.07 15.32 15.39
C PHE A 81 4.93 16.74 15.93
N THR A 82 3.83 17.41 15.58
CA THR A 82 3.51 18.72 16.13
C THR A 82 2.06 18.79 16.58
N HIS A 83 1.87 19.34 17.79
CA HIS A 83 0.57 19.75 18.26
C HIS A 83 0.23 21.10 17.66
N LEU A 84 -0.93 21.22 17.04
CA LEU A 84 -1.41 22.48 16.46
C LEU A 84 -2.78 22.80 17.03
N LYS A 85 -2.98 24.07 17.40
CA LYS A 85 -4.31 24.62 17.72
C LYS A 85 -4.98 25.22 16.48
N PHE A 86 -4.19 25.56 15.47
CA PHE A 86 -4.64 26.10 14.21
C PHE A 86 -3.68 25.67 13.10
N LEU A 87 -4.23 25.32 11.94
CA LEU A 87 -3.46 25.06 10.73
C LEU A 87 -3.91 26.03 9.64
N ALA A 88 -3.00 26.89 9.21
CA ALA A 88 -3.21 27.74 8.04
C ALA A 88 -3.26 26.88 6.77
N GLY A 89 -4.11 27.26 5.81
CA GLY A 89 -4.18 26.62 4.49
C GLY A 89 -2.99 26.99 3.61
N THR A 90 -2.93 26.42 2.41
CA THR A 90 -1.88 26.72 1.42
C THR A 90 -2.05 28.09 0.76
N VAL A 91 -3.26 28.65 0.81
CA VAL A 91 -3.62 29.95 0.24
C VAL A 91 -4.03 30.93 1.35
N PRO A 92 -3.79 32.25 1.17
CA PRO A 92 -4.23 33.25 2.12
C PRO A 92 -5.75 33.18 2.39
N GLY A 93 -6.14 33.41 3.65
CA GLY A 93 -7.55 33.38 4.07
C GLY A 93 -8.12 31.99 4.33
N GLN A 94 -7.37 30.92 4.04
CA GLN A 94 -7.76 29.55 4.41
C GLN A 94 -7.04 29.07 5.67
N GLY A 95 -7.72 28.19 6.40
CA GLY A 95 -7.22 27.58 7.61
C GLY A 95 -8.34 27.04 8.47
N ALA A 96 -7.95 26.36 9.54
CA ALA A 96 -8.90 25.81 10.48
C ALA A 96 -8.31 25.71 11.89
N PRO A 97 -9.12 25.99 12.93
CA PRO A 97 -8.78 25.57 14.28
C PRO A 97 -8.85 24.05 14.40
N ILE A 98 -7.99 23.50 15.26
CA ILE A 98 -7.94 22.09 15.64
C ILE A 98 -8.35 22.01 17.10
N TRP A 99 -9.54 21.45 17.34
CA TRP A 99 -10.17 21.43 18.66
C TRP A 99 -9.78 20.21 19.50
N GLN A 100 -9.27 19.16 18.86
CA GLN A 100 -8.91 17.90 19.50
C GLN A 100 -7.39 17.85 19.73
N SER A 101 -6.98 17.17 20.81
CA SER A 101 -5.57 16.84 21.03
C SER A 101 -5.27 15.46 20.46
N PHE A 102 -4.10 15.31 19.85
CA PHE A 102 -3.65 14.08 19.23
C PHE A 102 -2.30 13.66 19.79
N THR A 103 -2.02 12.36 19.69
CA THR A 103 -0.69 11.81 19.90
C THR A 103 -0.34 10.92 18.72
N LEU A 104 0.91 10.46 18.64
CA LEU A 104 1.29 9.46 17.64
C LEU A 104 0.52 8.13 17.79
N LEU A 105 -0.11 7.87 18.94
CA LEU A 105 -0.89 6.66 19.18
C LEU A 105 -2.36 6.80 18.77
N SER A 106 -2.83 8.00 18.45
CA SER A 106 -4.20 8.22 17.97
C SER A 106 -4.49 7.41 16.69
N THR A 107 -5.69 6.83 16.60
CA THR A 107 -6.17 5.99 15.49
C THR A 107 -7.42 6.60 14.87
N ASN A 108 -7.88 6.01 13.75
CA ASN A 108 -9.11 6.39 13.06
C ASN A 108 -9.29 7.90 12.89
N LEU A 109 -8.35 8.53 12.16
CA LEU A 109 -8.25 9.98 12.10
C LEU A 109 -7.81 10.49 10.73
N VAL A 110 -8.07 11.78 10.52
CA VAL A 110 -7.53 12.60 9.43
C VAL A 110 -6.36 13.42 9.98
N TYR A 111 -5.26 13.46 9.24
CA TYR A 111 -4.02 14.15 9.60
C TYR A 111 -3.54 15.04 8.46
N ALA A 112 -2.64 15.96 8.78
CA ALA A 112 -1.90 16.76 7.81
C ALA A 112 -0.41 16.47 7.89
N ILE A 113 0.27 16.50 6.74
CA ILE A 113 1.71 16.64 6.63
C ILE A 113 2.00 18.03 6.06
N THR A 114 2.84 18.80 6.75
CA THR A 114 3.22 20.16 6.36
C THR A 114 4.72 20.25 6.16
N CYS A 115 5.15 20.94 5.12
CA CYS A 115 6.56 21.26 4.92
C CYS A 115 6.94 22.53 5.71
N LYS A 116 7.91 22.44 6.61
CA LYS A 116 8.43 23.59 7.38
C LYS A 116 8.95 24.71 6.47
N HIS A 117 9.54 24.35 5.34
CA HIS A 117 10.19 25.26 4.39
C HIS A 117 9.17 26.01 3.52
N CYS A 118 8.35 25.31 2.73
CA CYS A 118 7.45 25.93 1.75
C CYS A 118 5.98 26.04 2.20
N LYS A 119 5.65 25.55 3.41
CA LYS A 119 4.29 25.55 3.99
C LYS A 119 3.21 24.81 3.18
N LYS A 120 3.57 24.08 2.13
CA LYS A 120 2.65 23.19 1.42
C LYS A 120 2.15 22.07 2.32
N ILE A 121 0.91 21.65 2.08
CA ILE A 121 0.15 20.72 2.94
C ILE A 121 -0.30 19.51 2.13
N TYR A 122 -0.23 18.35 2.77
CA TYR A 122 -0.88 17.11 2.37
C TYR A 122 -1.89 16.74 3.45
N VAL A 123 -3.10 16.38 3.06
CA VAL A 123 -4.11 15.81 3.98
C VAL A 123 -4.27 14.33 3.67
N GLY A 124 -4.35 13.51 4.70
CA GLY A 124 -4.57 12.07 4.56
C GLY A 124 -5.43 11.48 5.67
N GLU A 125 -6.05 10.34 5.41
CA GLU A 125 -6.68 9.51 6.44
C GLU A 125 -5.83 8.31 6.87
N THR A 126 -6.05 7.83 8.10
CA THR A 126 -5.58 6.53 8.56
C THR A 126 -6.59 5.87 9.51
N GLY A 127 -6.86 4.58 9.29
CA GLY A 127 -7.54 3.74 10.29
C GLY A 127 -6.58 3.23 11.37
N ALA A 128 -5.30 3.05 11.01
CA ALA A 128 -4.23 2.64 11.91
C ALA A 128 -3.71 3.82 12.76
N THR A 129 -2.71 3.59 13.61
CA THR A 129 -2.10 4.67 14.42
C THR A 129 -1.42 5.72 13.53
N LEU A 130 -1.43 6.98 13.96
CA LEU A 130 -0.69 8.06 13.29
C LEU A 130 0.81 7.74 13.20
N ARG A 131 1.35 7.09 14.22
CA ARG A 131 2.72 6.54 14.24
C ARG A 131 2.98 5.64 13.04
N GLN A 132 2.18 4.58 12.87
CA GLN A 132 2.33 3.65 11.75
C GLN A 132 2.21 4.37 10.41
N ARG A 133 1.31 5.35 10.31
CA ARG A 133 1.17 6.15 9.09
C ARG A 133 2.40 7.02 8.81
N LEU A 134 2.97 7.66 9.83
CA LEU A 134 4.22 8.42 9.71
C LEU A 134 5.37 7.51 9.25
N TYR A 135 5.50 6.31 9.82
CA TYR A 135 6.48 5.32 9.35
C TYR A 135 6.37 5.01 7.86
N GLN A 136 5.14 4.78 7.39
CA GLN A 136 4.90 4.48 5.99
C GLN A 136 5.37 5.62 5.11
N HIS A 137 5.06 6.87 5.44
CA HIS A 137 5.56 8.04 4.69
C HIS A 137 7.08 8.14 4.71
N LEU A 138 7.69 8.06 5.90
CA LEU A 138 9.16 8.13 6.04
C LEU A 138 9.86 7.02 5.25
N TYR A 139 9.31 5.80 5.26
CA TYR A 139 9.83 4.68 4.49
C TYR A 139 9.75 4.93 2.97
N GLN A 140 8.61 5.42 2.47
CA GLN A 140 8.44 5.70 1.05
C GLN A 140 9.37 6.82 0.56
N ILE A 141 9.57 7.86 1.38
CA ILE A 141 10.52 8.94 1.06
C ILE A 141 11.95 8.39 1.03
N LYS A 142 12.37 7.61 2.03
CA LYS A 142 13.70 6.98 2.07
C LYS A 142 13.96 6.02 0.91
N LYS A 143 12.91 5.37 0.41
CA LYS A 143 12.99 4.48 -0.76
C LYS A 143 13.05 5.25 -2.10
N ASN A 144 13.04 6.59 -2.08
CA ASN A 144 12.95 7.43 -3.27
C ASN A 144 11.74 7.07 -4.17
N ASN A 145 10.58 6.84 -3.56
CA ASN A 145 9.36 6.55 -4.31
C ASN A 145 8.82 7.83 -4.97
N ASN A 146 8.73 7.84 -6.30
CA ASN A 146 8.32 9.02 -7.06
C ASN A 146 6.82 9.02 -7.45
N ASN A 147 6.02 8.08 -6.92
CA ASN A 147 4.62 7.92 -7.30
C ASN A 147 3.67 8.99 -6.72
N LYS A 148 4.12 9.79 -5.76
CA LYS A 148 3.31 10.87 -5.15
C LYS A 148 4.12 12.15 -5.05
N LEU A 149 3.45 13.28 -5.32
CA LEU A 149 4.01 14.63 -5.17
C LEU A 149 4.59 14.87 -3.76
N LEU A 150 3.93 14.33 -2.73
CA LEU A 150 4.41 14.38 -1.36
C LEU A 150 5.84 13.81 -1.22
N TYR A 151 6.10 12.66 -1.83
CA TYR A 151 7.37 11.95 -1.64
C TYR A 151 8.48 12.60 -2.45
N THR A 152 8.22 12.91 -3.73
CA THR A 152 9.17 13.62 -4.59
C THR A 152 9.59 14.95 -3.97
N HIS A 153 8.65 15.67 -3.35
CA HIS A 153 8.93 16.90 -2.63
C HIS A 153 9.94 16.72 -1.48
N PHE A 154 9.72 15.76 -0.58
CA PHE A 154 10.60 15.58 0.59
C PHE A 154 11.94 14.90 0.26
N ILE A 155 12.07 14.29 -0.92
CA ILE A 155 13.37 13.89 -1.47
C ILE A 155 14.20 15.15 -1.80
N GLN A 156 13.57 16.19 -2.36
CA GLN A 156 14.23 17.47 -2.70
C GLN A 156 14.43 18.38 -1.48
N HIS A 157 13.42 18.50 -0.61
CA HIS A 157 13.39 19.42 0.53
C HIS A 157 13.90 18.82 1.84
N THR A 158 14.46 17.61 1.82
CA THR A 158 14.87 16.81 2.99
C THR A 158 13.76 16.45 3.98
N ILE A 159 13.86 15.25 4.55
CA ILE A 159 12.87 14.70 5.49
C ILE A 159 12.73 15.54 6.77
N SER A 160 13.78 16.26 7.20
CA SER A 160 13.78 17.13 8.40
C SER A 160 12.73 18.26 8.37
N ASN A 161 12.30 18.65 7.17
CA ASN A 161 11.26 19.65 6.96
C ASN A 161 9.84 19.08 7.08
N LEU A 162 9.67 17.77 7.30
CA LEU A 162 8.38 17.13 7.46
C LEU A 162 7.84 17.36 8.87
N LEU A 163 6.60 17.84 8.96
CA LEU A 163 5.80 17.84 10.19
C LEU A 163 4.49 17.11 9.96
N ILE A 164 4.07 16.29 10.92
CA ILE A 164 2.77 15.62 10.92
C ILE A 164 1.95 16.06 12.14
N SER A 165 0.65 16.31 11.91
CA SER A 165 -0.30 16.72 12.95
C SER A 165 -1.66 16.06 12.73
N GLY A 166 -2.35 15.68 13.80
CA GLY A 166 -3.74 15.25 13.69
C GLY A 166 -4.68 16.44 13.44
N LEU A 167 -5.78 16.21 12.73
CA LEU A 167 -6.80 17.22 12.42
C LEU A 167 -8.15 16.89 13.07
N GLU A 168 -8.63 15.66 12.86
CA GLU A 168 -9.94 15.21 13.36
C GLU A 168 -9.93 13.68 13.52
N SER A 169 -10.41 13.17 14.65
CA SER A 169 -10.58 11.73 14.89
C SER A 169 -11.99 11.43 15.40
N ASN A 170 -12.46 10.24 15.06
CA ASN A 170 -13.58 9.61 15.72
C ASN A 170 -13.40 8.09 15.67
N PRO A 171 -13.28 7.39 16.81
CA PRO A 171 -13.11 5.93 16.85
C PRO A 171 -14.22 5.15 16.15
N SER A 172 -15.45 5.69 16.12
CA SER A 172 -16.63 5.06 15.54
C SER A 172 -16.78 5.32 14.03
N TRP A 173 -15.87 6.07 13.39
CA TRP A 173 -15.98 6.30 11.96
C TRP A 173 -15.79 5.03 11.15
N SER A 174 -16.72 4.82 10.23
CA SER A 174 -16.49 3.93 9.10
C SER A 174 -15.42 4.50 8.17
N PHE A 175 -14.88 3.64 7.30
CA PHE A 175 -13.98 4.06 6.24
C PHE A 175 -14.57 5.18 5.37
N GLY A 176 -15.85 5.09 5.01
CA GLY A 176 -16.52 6.09 4.19
C GLY A 176 -16.65 7.45 4.89
N GLN A 177 -16.97 7.44 6.19
CA GLN A 177 -17.07 8.67 6.99
C GLN A 177 -15.72 9.36 7.14
N ARG A 178 -14.67 8.61 7.49
CA ARG A 178 -13.31 9.16 7.61
C ARG A 178 -12.80 9.73 6.28
N ARG A 179 -13.06 9.04 5.16
CA ARG A 179 -12.75 9.52 3.80
C ARG A 179 -13.55 10.75 3.39
N ALA A 180 -14.81 10.86 3.81
CA ALA A 180 -15.59 12.08 3.59
C ALA A 180 -15.01 13.26 4.38
N THR A 181 -14.58 13.02 5.62
CA THR A 181 -13.89 14.03 6.43
C THR A 181 -12.55 14.44 5.83
N GLU A 182 -11.74 13.50 5.33
CA GLU A 182 -10.50 13.79 4.59
C GLU A 182 -10.76 14.76 3.43
N ARG A 183 -11.79 14.50 2.61
CA ARG A 183 -12.16 15.37 1.49
C ARG A 183 -12.55 16.79 1.95
N ARG A 184 -13.30 16.91 3.06
CA ARG A 184 -13.63 18.23 3.63
C ARG A 184 -12.39 18.99 4.05
N TRP A 185 -11.42 18.31 4.66
CA TRP A 185 -10.15 18.90 5.07
C TRP A 185 -9.27 19.30 3.87
N ILE A 186 -9.22 18.49 2.82
CA ILE A 186 -8.52 18.81 1.57
C ILE A 186 -9.06 20.12 0.98
N TRP A 187 -10.38 20.26 0.90
CA TRP A 187 -11.03 21.46 0.40
C TRP A 187 -10.77 22.68 1.28
N ARG A 188 -10.93 22.52 2.60
CA ARG A 188 -10.78 23.61 3.58
C ARG A 188 -9.37 24.21 3.63
N LEU A 189 -8.34 23.40 3.36
CA LEU A 189 -6.93 23.82 3.41
C LEU A 189 -6.31 24.08 2.02
N SER A 190 -7.08 23.92 0.94
CA SER A 190 -6.59 23.92 -0.46
C SER A 190 -5.34 23.08 -0.65
N SER A 191 -5.34 21.86 -0.13
CA SER A 191 -4.16 21.00 -0.17
C SER A 191 -4.00 20.27 -1.51
N LYS A 192 -4.82 20.54 -2.52
CA LYS A 192 -4.68 20.00 -3.88
C LYS A 192 -3.51 20.62 -4.63
N SER A 193 -2.91 19.88 -5.54
CA SER A 193 -1.89 20.37 -6.49
C SER A 193 -2.49 21.50 -7.36
N PRO A 194 -1.74 22.60 -7.65
CA PRO A 194 -0.31 22.80 -7.41
C PRO A 194 0.06 23.44 -6.06
N THR A 195 -0.92 23.95 -5.31
CA THR A 195 -0.70 24.68 -4.06
C THR A 195 -0.38 23.76 -2.89
N GLY A 196 -0.90 22.53 -2.88
CA GLY A 196 -0.56 21.47 -1.93
C GLY A 196 -0.08 20.18 -2.61
N PHE A 197 -0.16 19.08 -1.88
CA PHE A 197 0.38 17.76 -2.28
C PHE A 197 -0.68 16.70 -2.59
N ASN A 198 -1.96 16.96 -2.31
CA ASN A 198 -3.05 16.06 -2.72
C ASN A 198 -3.24 16.15 -4.24
N ASP A 199 -3.55 15.04 -4.88
CA ASP A 199 -3.81 15.01 -6.31
C ASP A 199 -5.06 15.87 -6.64
N ALA A 200 -5.03 16.52 -7.81
CA ALA A 200 -6.07 17.44 -8.27
C ALA A 200 -7.39 16.72 -8.58
#